data_AF-K6ZUL2-F1
#
_entry.id   AF-K6ZUL2-F1
#
_cell.length_a   1.000
_cell.length_b   1.000
_cell.length_c   1.000
_cell.angle_alpha   90.00
_cell.angle_beta   90.00
_cell.angle_gamma   90.00
#
_symmetry.space_group_name_H-M   'P 1'
#
loop_
_entity.id
_entity.type
_entity.pdbx_description
1 polymer ?
#
loop_
_entity_poly.entity_id
_entity_poly.type
_entity_poly.pdbx_seq_one_letter_code
_entity_poly.pdbx_strand_id
1 'polypeptide(L)'
;MGSKTIIQVKLIHVIFVFILSHFALNVHAEERVSEQAQIHTSDSVVALTMQNIAGNIDKRISSMKMLANTIANDTHIQAWVNNGFAQADEITLLNKLGYLVNEYELTSASFADTNSNKYWNHEGFLRVLVPEIDTWYFAYLKSGEQNLISVYHDQNNQRVDLYVNYRQDNGNGLSGIATSFEGVVDMLAKSSLNEYGKLFIVDSTGKIQVHSDPKVAGKVTLQQLYSEASAKTLLTPQPFNYVDSTTSNKQYLLSSYLVSSYIPSMNWFVVAQIEGE
;
A
#
# COMPACT_ATOMS: atom_id res chain seq x y z
N MET A 1 -28.84 41.18 -67.30
CA MET A 1 -27.99 41.33 -66.10
C MET A 1 -28.26 40.34 -64.96
N GLY A 2 -29.36 39.56 -64.95
CA GLY A 2 -29.69 38.69 -63.79
C GLY A 2 -28.98 37.33 -63.65
N SER A 3 -28.53 36.69 -64.75
CA SER A 3 -27.96 35.33 -64.70
C SER A 3 -26.58 35.27 -64.02
N LYS A 4 -25.68 36.23 -64.28
CA LYS A 4 -24.34 36.27 -63.66
C LYS A 4 -24.42 36.48 -62.13
N THR A 5 -25.35 37.31 -61.67
CA THR A 5 -25.57 37.57 -60.24
C THR A 5 -26.08 36.31 -59.53
N ILE A 6 -27.00 35.56 -60.15
CA ILE A 6 -27.51 34.29 -59.58
C ILE A 6 -26.39 33.24 -59.48
N ILE A 7 -25.53 33.13 -60.50
CA ILE A 7 -24.39 32.20 -60.47
C ILE A 7 -23.38 32.58 -59.39
N GLN A 8 -23.07 33.88 -59.24
CA GLN A 8 -22.17 34.37 -58.17
C GLN A 8 -22.74 34.10 -56.77
N VAL A 9 -24.02 34.34 -56.55
CA VAL A 9 -24.67 34.07 -55.25
C VAL A 9 -24.64 32.57 -54.92
N LYS A 10 -24.90 31.68 -55.90
CA LYS A 10 -24.80 30.23 -55.70
C LYS A 10 -23.37 29.78 -55.38
N LEU A 11 -22.37 30.36 -56.04
CA LEU A 11 -20.96 30.04 -55.80
C LEU A 11 -20.52 30.45 -54.39
N ILE A 12 -20.94 31.64 -53.93
CA ILE A 12 -20.67 32.11 -52.56
C ILE A 12 -21.31 31.18 -51.52
N HIS A 13 -22.56 30.73 -51.74
CA HIS A 13 -23.22 29.79 -50.82
C HIS A 13 -22.46 28.46 -50.74
N VAL A 14 -22.00 27.92 -51.86
CA VAL A 14 -21.24 26.66 -51.88
C VAL A 14 -19.93 26.82 -51.10
N ILE A 15 -19.18 27.89 -51.34
CA ILE A 15 -17.93 28.17 -50.61
C ILE A 15 -18.20 28.33 -49.11
N PHE A 16 -19.28 29.02 -48.74
CA PHE A 16 -19.65 29.23 -47.34
C PHE A 16 -20.00 27.92 -46.63
N VAL A 17 -20.76 27.03 -47.29
CA VAL A 17 -21.06 25.68 -46.77
C VAL A 17 -19.79 24.86 -46.61
N PHE A 18 -18.85 24.92 -47.57
CA PHE A 18 -17.57 24.22 -47.43
C PHE A 18 -16.75 24.75 -46.25
N ILE A 19 -16.66 26.07 -46.07
CA ILE A 19 -15.95 26.67 -44.93
C ILE A 19 -16.59 26.25 -43.61
N LEU A 20 -17.92 26.31 -43.49
CA LEU A 20 -18.63 25.88 -42.29
C LEU A 20 -18.42 24.39 -41.99
N SER A 21 -18.45 23.54 -43.02
CA SER A 21 -18.20 22.10 -42.85
C SER A 21 -16.77 21.82 -42.39
N HIS A 22 -15.78 22.55 -42.91
CA HIS A 22 -14.39 22.41 -42.54
C HIS A 22 -14.13 22.93 -41.12
N PHE A 23 -14.77 24.05 -40.75
CA PHE A 23 -14.72 24.58 -39.40
C PHE A 23 -15.34 23.61 -38.39
N ALA A 24 -16.51 23.05 -38.69
CA ALA A 24 -17.16 22.06 -37.83
C ALA A 24 -16.31 20.79 -37.66
N LEU A 25 -15.68 20.30 -38.74
CA LEU A 25 -14.76 19.16 -38.69
C LEU A 25 -13.52 19.44 -37.82
N ASN A 26 -12.94 20.63 -37.91
CA ASN A 26 -11.80 21.01 -37.10
C ASN A 26 -12.16 21.12 -35.61
N VAL A 27 -13.30 21.71 -35.27
CA VAL A 27 -13.78 21.78 -33.87
C VAL A 27 -14.02 20.37 -33.31
N HIS A 28 -14.68 19.49 -34.05
CA HIS A 28 -14.90 18.11 -33.60
C HIS A 28 -13.60 17.30 -33.50
N ALA A 29 -12.61 17.57 -34.37
CA ALA A 29 -11.30 16.93 -34.30
C ALA A 29 -10.51 17.41 -33.06
N GLU A 30 -10.54 18.71 -32.77
CA GLU A 30 -9.91 19.27 -31.56
C GLU A 30 -10.54 18.74 -30.27
N GLU A 31 -11.87 18.65 -30.20
CA GLU A 31 -12.58 18.05 -29.05
C GLU A 31 -12.14 16.60 -28.82
N ARG A 32 -12.07 15.78 -29.88
CA ARG A 32 -11.64 14.38 -29.78
C ARG A 32 -10.18 14.23 -29.37
N VAL A 33 -9.30 15.08 -29.88
CA VAL A 33 -7.87 15.07 -29.52
C VAL A 33 -7.71 15.48 -28.05
N SER A 34 -8.47 16.48 -27.58
CA SER A 34 -8.46 16.90 -26.18
C SER A 34 -8.99 15.82 -25.24
N GLU A 35 -10.12 15.20 -25.59
CA GLU A 35 -10.75 14.13 -24.80
C GLU A 35 -9.85 12.89 -24.70
N GLN A 36 -9.27 12.44 -25.82
CA GLN A 36 -8.31 11.32 -25.83
C GLN A 36 -7.02 11.64 -25.09
N ALA A 37 -6.49 12.87 -25.22
CA ALA A 37 -5.33 13.30 -24.45
C ALA A 37 -5.63 13.32 -22.95
N GLN A 38 -6.79 13.83 -22.52
CA GLN A 38 -7.20 13.81 -21.12
C GLN A 38 -7.33 12.38 -20.59
N ILE A 39 -7.98 11.46 -21.31
CA ILE A 39 -8.13 10.06 -20.88
C ILE A 39 -6.76 9.36 -20.75
N HIS A 40 -5.91 9.43 -21.77
CA HIS A 40 -4.59 8.81 -21.73
C HIS A 40 -3.67 9.42 -20.67
N THR A 41 -3.76 10.73 -20.42
CA THR A 41 -3.03 11.37 -19.33
C THR A 41 -3.57 10.97 -17.96
N SER A 42 -4.88 10.80 -17.80
CA SER A 42 -5.52 10.39 -16.55
C SER A 42 -5.06 8.99 -16.12
N ASP A 43 -5.15 8.00 -17.02
CA ASP A 43 -4.72 6.61 -16.73
C ASP A 43 -3.21 6.54 -16.43
N SER A 44 -2.41 7.31 -17.15
CA SER A 44 -0.96 7.37 -16.92
C SER A 44 -0.62 8.02 -15.58
N VAL A 45 -1.35 9.08 -15.20
CA VAL A 45 -1.19 9.75 -13.89
C VAL A 45 -1.59 8.83 -12.76
N VAL A 46 -2.70 8.11 -12.87
CA VAL A 46 -3.15 7.10 -11.89
C VAL A 46 -2.09 6.02 -11.74
N ALA A 47 -1.59 5.46 -12.85
CA ALA A 47 -0.59 4.41 -12.82
C ALA A 47 0.72 4.85 -12.15
N LEU A 48 1.23 6.04 -12.51
CA LEU A 48 2.43 6.61 -11.90
C LEU A 48 2.24 6.92 -10.41
N THR A 49 1.06 7.41 -10.03
CA THR A 49 0.74 7.71 -8.63
C THR A 49 0.67 6.43 -7.81
N MET A 50 0.01 5.38 -8.30
CA MET A 50 -0.03 4.07 -7.65
C MET A 50 1.37 3.46 -7.48
N GLN A 51 2.21 3.55 -8.51
CA GLN A 51 3.61 3.10 -8.44
C GLN A 51 4.43 3.90 -7.44
N ASN A 52 4.25 5.22 -7.38
CA ASN A 52 4.95 6.09 -6.43
C ASN A 52 4.57 5.73 -4.98
N ILE A 53 3.27 5.55 -4.73
CA ILE A 53 2.76 5.12 -3.43
C ILE A 53 3.35 3.77 -3.03
N ALA A 54 3.25 2.76 -3.90
CA ALA A 54 3.80 1.44 -3.63
C ALA A 54 5.33 1.49 -3.40
N GLY A 55 6.07 2.28 -4.18
CA GLY A 55 7.51 2.47 -4.03
C GLY A 55 7.92 3.16 -2.73
N ASN A 56 7.15 4.15 -2.25
CA ASN A 56 7.41 4.80 -0.97
C ASN A 56 7.17 3.85 0.20
N ILE A 57 6.07 3.07 0.15
CA ILE A 57 5.81 2.02 1.13
C ILE A 57 6.94 0.99 1.10
N ASP A 58 7.31 0.51 -0.09
CA ASP A 58 8.38 -0.46 -0.27
C ASP A 58 9.72 -0.01 0.34
N LYS A 59 10.08 1.27 0.11
CA LYS A 59 11.29 1.87 0.70
C LYS A 59 11.23 1.92 2.22
N ARG A 60 10.09 2.29 2.79
CA ARG A 60 9.90 2.33 4.25
C ARG A 60 10.00 0.93 4.85
N ILE A 61 9.33 -0.06 4.26
CA ILE A 61 9.37 -1.45 4.72
C ILE A 61 10.76 -2.04 4.59
N SER A 62 11.44 -1.82 3.47
CA SER A 62 12.83 -2.25 3.27
C SER A 62 13.76 -1.68 4.35
N SER A 63 13.57 -0.40 4.71
CA SER A 63 14.32 0.23 5.79
C SER A 63 14.03 -0.45 7.14
N MET A 64 12.76 -0.72 7.45
CA MET A 64 12.38 -1.43 8.68
C MET A 64 12.95 -2.85 8.73
N LYS A 65 12.95 -3.60 7.61
CA LYS A 65 13.56 -4.95 7.53
C LYS A 65 15.05 -4.91 7.85
N MET A 66 15.76 -3.90 7.33
CA MET A 66 17.19 -3.70 7.60
C MET A 66 17.44 -3.37 9.08
N LEU A 67 16.61 -2.52 9.69
CA LEU A 67 16.72 -2.21 11.12
C LEU A 67 16.43 -3.44 12.00
N ALA A 68 15.39 -4.22 11.68
CA ALA A 68 15.08 -5.45 12.40
C ALA A 68 16.26 -6.44 12.28
N ASN A 69 16.74 -6.68 11.06
CA ASN A 69 17.95 -7.49 10.83
C ASN A 69 19.14 -7.01 11.69
N THR A 70 19.36 -5.70 11.78
CA THR A 70 20.45 -5.10 12.57
C THR A 70 20.30 -5.41 14.06
N ILE A 71 19.09 -5.27 14.63
CA ILE A 71 18.83 -5.60 16.04
C ILE A 71 19.08 -7.08 16.30
N ALA A 72 18.49 -7.98 15.50
CA ALA A 72 18.61 -9.41 15.70
C ALA A 72 20.07 -9.91 15.59
N ASN A 73 20.89 -9.25 14.77
CA ASN A 73 22.30 -9.60 14.56
C ASN A 73 23.30 -8.72 15.31
N ASP A 74 22.86 -7.82 16.21
CA ASP A 74 23.77 -6.94 16.93
C ASP A 74 24.67 -7.73 17.88
N THR A 75 25.97 -7.70 17.64
CA THR A 75 26.95 -8.49 18.40
C THR A 75 27.01 -8.14 19.89
N HIS A 76 26.66 -6.92 20.30
CA HIS A 76 26.60 -6.55 21.72
C HIS A 76 25.34 -7.12 22.38
N ILE A 77 24.20 -7.11 21.68
CA ILE A 77 22.98 -7.78 22.15
C ILE A 77 23.26 -9.28 22.29
N GLN A 78 23.89 -9.89 21.29
CA GLN A 78 24.23 -11.32 21.32
C GLN A 78 25.23 -11.67 22.44
N ALA A 79 26.23 -10.83 22.70
CA ALA A 79 27.13 -11.01 23.84
C ALA A 79 26.37 -10.96 25.18
N TRP A 80 25.43 -10.03 25.34
CA TRP A 80 24.60 -9.93 26.52
C TRP A 80 23.68 -11.15 26.72
N VAL A 81 23.07 -11.65 25.64
CA VAL A 81 22.28 -12.89 25.63
C VAL A 81 23.13 -14.08 26.07
N ASN A 82 24.32 -14.24 25.49
CA ASN A 82 25.24 -15.34 25.80
C ASN A 82 25.80 -15.29 27.23
N ASN A 83 25.84 -14.10 27.84
CA ASN A 83 26.22 -13.90 29.24
C ASN A 83 25.04 -14.08 30.22
N GLY A 84 23.90 -14.59 29.76
CA GLY A 84 22.78 -14.97 30.62
C GLY A 84 21.86 -13.81 31.00
N PHE A 85 21.78 -12.75 30.19
CA PHE A 85 20.89 -11.61 30.40
C PHE A 85 21.17 -10.86 31.70
N ALA A 86 22.44 -10.58 31.99
CA ALA A 86 22.83 -9.83 33.18
C ALA A 86 22.07 -8.49 33.26
N GLN A 87 21.38 -8.25 34.37
CA GLN A 87 20.51 -7.07 34.52
C GLN A 87 21.30 -5.75 34.39
N ALA A 88 22.55 -5.73 34.84
CA ALA A 88 23.41 -4.54 34.74
C ALA A 88 23.69 -4.11 33.29
N ASP A 89 23.58 -5.03 32.33
CA ASP A 89 23.91 -4.82 30.93
C ASP A 89 22.67 -4.61 30.03
N GLU A 90 21.45 -4.83 30.57
CA GLU A 90 20.17 -4.65 29.86
C GLU A 90 20.04 -3.25 29.24
N ILE A 91 20.61 -2.24 29.89
CA ILE A 91 20.59 -0.86 29.42
C ILE A 91 21.19 -0.70 28.02
N THR A 92 22.12 -1.57 27.61
CA THR A 92 22.69 -1.57 26.25
C THR A 92 21.63 -1.89 25.20
N LEU A 93 20.77 -2.88 25.48
CA LEU A 93 19.65 -3.22 24.62
C LEU A 93 18.65 -2.05 24.56
N LEU A 94 18.24 -1.53 25.71
CA LEU A 94 17.23 -0.47 25.79
C LEU A 94 17.68 0.81 25.10
N ASN A 95 18.96 1.20 25.25
CA ASN A 95 19.51 2.36 24.54
C ASN A 95 19.48 2.17 23.02
N LYS A 96 19.79 0.97 22.52
CA LYS A 96 19.73 0.67 21.08
C LYS A 96 18.29 0.71 20.56
N LEU A 97 17.36 0.03 21.24
CA LEU A 97 15.96 -0.01 20.85
C LEU A 97 15.32 1.39 20.93
N GLY A 98 15.56 2.12 22.02
CA GLY A 98 15.06 3.48 22.22
C GLY A 98 15.62 4.48 21.21
N TYR A 99 16.91 4.38 20.86
CA TYR A 99 17.48 5.19 19.77
C TYR A 99 16.75 4.96 18.45
N LEU A 100 16.54 3.70 18.07
CA LEU A 100 15.84 3.37 16.83
C LEU A 100 14.39 3.85 16.84
N VAL A 101 13.71 3.74 17.99
CA VAL A 101 12.33 4.25 18.15
C VAL A 101 12.27 5.75 17.88
N ASN A 102 13.17 6.52 18.48
CA ASN A 102 13.19 7.97 18.33
C ASN A 102 13.64 8.42 16.93
N GLU A 103 14.73 7.85 16.42
CA GLU A 103 15.33 8.27 15.14
C GLU A 103 14.44 7.95 13.94
N TYR A 104 13.74 6.82 13.96
CA TYR A 104 12.96 6.32 12.83
C TYR A 104 11.45 6.49 13.01
N GLU A 105 11.00 7.22 14.03
CA GLU A 105 9.58 7.45 14.34
C GLU A 105 8.78 6.14 14.41
N LEU A 106 9.32 5.18 15.18
CA LEU A 106 8.71 3.87 15.35
C LEU A 106 7.73 3.92 16.53
N THR A 107 6.69 3.08 16.49
CA THR A 107 5.84 2.88 17.67
C THR A 107 6.44 1.89 18.65
N SER A 108 7.31 1.00 18.17
CA SER A 108 8.07 0.08 19.03
C SER A 108 9.27 -0.51 18.30
N ALA A 109 10.31 -0.82 19.05
CA ALA A 109 11.35 -1.76 18.67
C ALA A 109 11.48 -2.81 19.79
N SER A 110 11.74 -4.05 19.41
CA SER A 110 11.77 -5.19 20.34
C SER A 110 12.82 -6.23 19.98
N PHE A 111 13.20 -7.01 21.00
CA PHE A 111 14.08 -8.16 20.87
C PHE A 111 13.51 -9.34 21.68
N ALA A 112 13.59 -10.53 21.11
CA ALA A 112 13.28 -11.78 21.76
C ALA A 112 14.46 -12.73 21.62
N ASP A 113 14.75 -13.47 22.68
CA ASP A 113 15.58 -14.66 22.59
C ASP A 113 14.69 -15.88 22.32
N THR A 114 14.91 -16.56 21.19
CA THR A 114 14.13 -17.73 20.78
C THR A 114 14.45 -19.02 21.54
N ASN A 115 15.55 -19.06 22.30
CA ASN A 115 15.86 -20.20 23.17
C ASN A 115 15.09 -20.15 24.49
N SER A 116 15.04 -18.98 25.14
CA SER A 116 14.35 -18.77 26.42
C SER A 116 12.95 -18.19 26.29
N ASN A 117 12.56 -17.73 25.10
CA ASN A 117 11.34 -16.98 24.82
C ASN A 117 11.20 -15.66 25.61
N LYS A 118 12.29 -15.17 26.22
CA LYS A 118 12.29 -13.87 26.89
C LYS A 118 12.14 -12.75 25.86
N TYR A 119 11.30 -11.77 26.16
CA TYR A 119 10.94 -10.70 25.25
C TYR A 119 11.06 -9.33 25.93
N TRP A 120 11.67 -8.41 25.20
CA TRP A 120 11.89 -7.01 25.57
C TRP A 120 11.34 -6.10 24.49
N ASN A 121 10.85 -4.94 24.89
CA ASN A 121 10.70 -3.79 24.00
C ASN A 121 11.64 -2.67 24.45
N HIS A 122 11.58 -1.54 23.74
CA HIS A 122 12.30 -0.32 24.08
C HIS A 122 12.02 0.25 25.50
N GLU A 123 10.99 -0.25 26.20
CA GLU A 123 10.63 0.18 27.56
C GLU A 123 11.21 -0.74 28.65
N GLY A 124 11.70 -1.94 28.28
CA GLY A 124 12.23 -2.90 29.24
C GLY A 124 11.88 -4.35 28.91
N PHE A 125 12.21 -5.23 29.86
CA PHE A 125 11.70 -6.59 29.87
C PHE A 125 10.17 -6.60 29.96
N LEU A 126 9.52 -7.30 29.03
CA LEU A 126 8.07 -7.44 29.00
C LEU A 126 7.62 -8.71 29.70
N ARG A 127 8.06 -9.88 29.21
CA ARG A 127 7.65 -11.20 29.70
C ARG A 127 8.43 -12.32 29.03
N VAL A 128 8.25 -13.54 29.53
CA VAL A 128 8.53 -14.78 28.79
C VAL A 128 7.30 -15.13 27.96
N LEU A 129 7.46 -15.30 26.65
CA LEU A 129 6.37 -15.62 25.74
C LEU A 129 5.91 -17.08 25.92
N VAL A 130 4.60 -17.31 25.87
CA VAL A 130 4.01 -18.64 26.07
C VAL A 130 3.06 -19.01 24.90
N PRO A 131 3.03 -20.28 24.45
CA PRO A 131 2.28 -20.69 23.26
C PRO A 131 0.78 -20.40 23.31
N GLU A 132 0.19 -20.43 24.49
CA GLU A 132 -1.25 -20.23 24.70
C GLU A 132 -1.69 -18.79 24.46
N ILE A 133 -0.78 -17.82 24.67
CA ILE A 133 -1.06 -16.39 24.60
C ILE A 133 -0.40 -15.78 23.36
N ASP A 134 0.89 -16.03 23.16
CA ASP A 134 1.72 -15.41 22.13
C ASP A 134 1.72 -16.22 20.83
N THR A 135 0.52 -16.65 20.39
CA THR A 135 0.33 -17.56 19.25
C THR A 135 1.03 -17.08 17.96
N TRP A 136 1.07 -15.77 17.71
CA TRP A 136 1.75 -15.16 16.58
C TRP A 136 3.26 -15.47 16.57
N TYR A 137 3.90 -15.46 17.74
CA TYR A 137 5.33 -15.66 17.90
C TYR A 137 5.70 -17.11 17.60
N PHE A 138 4.98 -18.06 18.18
CA PHE A 138 5.23 -19.49 17.95
C PHE A 138 4.83 -19.93 16.53
N ALA A 139 3.79 -19.32 15.94
CA ALA A 139 3.46 -19.51 14.53
C ALA A 139 4.58 -18.99 13.62
N TYR A 140 5.19 -17.85 13.96
CA TYR A 140 6.34 -17.31 13.23
C TYR A 140 7.57 -18.21 13.33
N LEU A 141 7.92 -18.70 14.52
CA LEU A 141 9.02 -19.65 14.66
C LEU A 141 8.78 -20.93 13.85
N LYS A 142 7.54 -21.42 13.83
CA LYS A 142 7.14 -22.61 13.08
C LYS A 142 7.16 -22.41 11.56
N SER A 143 6.92 -21.20 11.06
CA SER A 143 6.93 -20.96 9.61
C SER A 143 8.32 -21.15 9.01
N GLY A 144 9.38 -20.97 9.81
CA GLY A 144 10.77 -21.05 9.37
C GLY A 144 11.22 -19.82 8.58
N GLU A 145 10.30 -18.91 8.26
CA GLU A 145 10.57 -17.68 7.53
C GLU A 145 11.56 -16.79 8.30
N GLN A 146 12.43 -16.12 7.55
CA GLN A 146 13.41 -15.19 8.12
C GLN A 146 12.79 -13.83 8.44
N ASN A 147 11.76 -13.45 7.67
CA ASN A 147 11.05 -12.19 7.84
C ASN A 147 9.57 -12.48 7.99
N LEU A 148 8.90 -11.77 8.90
CA LEU A 148 7.44 -11.78 9.01
C LEU A 148 6.92 -10.36 9.09
N ILE A 149 6.02 -10.03 8.18
CA ILE A 149 5.29 -8.77 8.18
C ILE A 149 3.85 -9.05 8.56
N SER A 150 3.36 -8.33 9.57
CA SER A 150 2.02 -8.53 10.12
C SER A 150 1.39 -7.21 10.51
N VAL A 151 0.08 -7.09 10.35
CA VAL A 151 -0.69 -5.94 10.82
C VAL A 151 -1.41 -6.31 12.11
N TYR A 152 -1.28 -5.45 13.11
CA TYR A 152 -2.06 -5.51 14.34
C TYR A 152 -3.12 -4.41 14.33
N HIS A 153 -4.37 -4.79 14.53
CA HIS A 153 -5.49 -3.88 14.64
C HIS A 153 -5.87 -3.71 16.11
N ASP A 154 -5.47 -2.59 16.70
CA ASP A 154 -5.94 -2.20 18.02
C ASP A 154 -7.38 -1.66 17.92
N GLN A 155 -8.36 -2.54 18.11
CA GLN A 155 -9.78 -2.18 18.05
C GLN A 155 -10.17 -1.17 19.15
N ASN A 156 -9.44 -1.11 20.27
CA ASN A 156 -9.76 -0.25 21.40
C ASN A 156 -9.32 1.19 21.12
N ASN A 157 -8.14 1.36 20.53
CA ASN A 157 -7.55 2.67 20.26
C ASN A 157 -7.68 3.11 18.80
N GLN A 158 -8.38 2.33 17.96
CA GLN A 158 -8.52 2.56 16.52
C GLN A 158 -7.17 2.71 15.79
N ARG A 159 -6.11 2.10 16.34
CA ARG A 159 -4.76 2.16 15.80
C ARG A 159 -4.46 0.92 14.97
N VAL A 160 -3.79 1.10 13.85
CA VAL A 160 -3.26 0.02 13.03
C VAL A 160 -1.75 0.11 13.07
N ASP A 161 -1.09 -0.92 13.58
CA ASP A 161 0.37 -1.00 13.62
C ASP A 161 0.84 -2.06 12.63
N LEU A 162 1.88 -1.72 11.87
CA LEU A 162 2.58 -2.68 11.03
C LEU A 162 3.85 -3.12 11.73
N TYR A 163 3.99 -4.44 11.89
CA TYR A 163 5.16 -5.08 12.45
C TYR A 163 6.00 -5.70 11.35
N VAL A 164 7.30 -5.41 11.38
CA VAL A 164 8.33 -6.06 10.59
C VAL A 164 9.23 -6.82 11.54
N ASN A 165 9.18 -8.14 11.48
CA ASN A 165 9.94 -9.03 12.32
C ASN A 165 11.05 -9.69 11.51
N TYR A 166 12.19 -9.91 12.15
CA TYR A 166 13.33 -10.60 11.59
C TYR A 166 13.80 -11.67 12.57
N ARG A 167 14.02 -12.89 12.06
CA ARG A 167 14.58 -14.01 12.80
C ARG A 167 16.00 -14.25 12.30
N GLN A 168 16.95 -14.33 13.23
CA GLN A 168 18.33 -14.66 12.93
C GLN A 168 18.44 -16.10 12.40
N ASP A 169 19.19 -16.31 11.30
CA ASP A 169 19.30 -17.63 10.67
C ASP A 169 20.06 -18.65 11.53
N ASN A 170 21.23 -18.25 12.04
CA ASN A 170 22.18 -19.12 12.74
C ASN A 170 22.37 -18.72 14.21
N GLY A 171 21.29 -18.28 14.84
CA GLY A 171 21.30 -17.87 16.24
C GLY A 171 19.90 -17.81 16.81
N ASN A 172 19.79 -17.19 17.96
CA ASN A 172 18.57 -17.15 18.75
C ASN A 172 17.92 -15.77 18.78
N GLY A 173 18.50 -14.77 18.12
CA GLY A 173 17.92 -13.43 18.02
C GLY A 173 16.66 -13.38 17.17
N LEU A 174 15.62 -12.78 17.71
CA LEU A 174 14.46 -12.32 16.96
C LEU A 174 14.22 -10.87 17.32
N SER A 175 13.92 -10.03 16.33
CA SER A 175 13.62 -8.62 16.57
C SER A 175 12.31 -8.25 15.90
N GLY A 176 11.59 -7.30 16.49
CA GLY A 176 10.41 -6.69 15.89
C GLY A 176 10.57 -5.18 15.81
N ILE A 177 10.10 -4.59 14.72
CA ILE A 177 9.95 -3.14 14.59
C ILE A 177 8.51 -2.86 14.19
N ALA A 178 7.89 -1.93 14.91
CA ALA A 178 6.53 -1.48 14.67
C ALA A 178 6.51 -0.01 14.26
N THR A 179 5.64 0.35 13.33
CA THR A 179 5.35 1.75 13.02
C THR A 179 3.84 1.91 12.92
N SER A 180 3.33 3.10 13.28
CA SER A 180 1.92 3.39 13.09
C SER A 180 1.65 3.43 11.60
N PHE A 181 0.60 2.75 11.18
CA PHE A 181 0.19 2.76 9.80
C PHE A 181 -0.49 4.09 9.41
N GLU A 182 -0.83 4.93 10.39
CA GLU A 182 -1.31 6.31 10.17
C GLU A 182 -0.36 7.11 9.26
N GLY A 183 0.96 6.97 9.38
CA GLY A 183 1.89 7.67 8.47
C GLY A 183 1.75 7.24 7.00
N VAL A 184 1.42 5.96 6.76
CA VAL A 184 1.16 5.44 5.41
C VAL A 184 -0.24 5.83 4.95
N VAL A 185 -1.25 5.76 5.82
CA VAL A 185 -2.62 6.24 5.54
C VAL A 185 -2.63 7.73 5.23
N ASP A 186 -1.88 8.54 5.95
CA ASP A 186 -1.72 9.98 5.69
C ASP A 186 -1.10 10.23 4.32
N MET A 187 -0.10 9.43 3.93
CA MET A 187 0.48 9.50 2.58
C MET A 187 -0.56 9.15 1.51
N LEU A 188 -1.39 8.12 1.75
CA LEU A 188 -2.50 7.74 0.88
C LEU A 188 -3.58 8.83 0.85
N ALA A 189 -3.93 9.40 1.99
CA ALA A 189 -4.99 10.39 2.15
C ALA A 189 -4.64 11.74 1.52
N LYS A 190 -3.35 12.10 1.51
CA LYS A 190 -2.81 13.29 0.83
C LYS A 190 -2.59 13.07 -0.68
N SER A 191 -2.76 11.83 -1.17
CA SER A 191 -2.72 11.57 -2.61
C SER A 191 -3.93 12.19 -3.28
N SER A 192 -3.74 12.81 -4.45
CA SER A 192 -4.85 13.28 -5.28
C SER A 192 -5.83 12.15 -5.63
N LEU A 193 -5.38 10.89 -5.68
CA LEU A 193 -6.26 9.75 -5.94
C LEU A 193 -7.29 9.49 -4.82
N ASN A 194 -7.02 9.94 -3.59
CA ASN A 194 -7.95 9.77 -2.49
C ASN A 194 -9.14 10.76 -2.57
N GLU A 195 -9.02 11.84 -3.35
CA GLU A 195 -10.15 12.73 -3.64
C GLU A 195 -11.20 12.05 -4.54
N TYR A 196 -10.77 11.06 -5.34
CA TYR A 196 -11.59 10.39 -6.36
C TYR A 196 -11.81 8.90 -6.08
N GLY A 197 -11.39 8.40 -4.92
CA GLY A 197 -11.41 6.96 -4.66
C GLY A 197 -11.01 6.53 -3.27
N LYS A 198 -11.03 5.22 -3.05
CA LYS A 198 -10.65 4.56 -1.79
C LYS A 198 -9.35 3.79 -1.98
N LEU A 199 -8.32 4.13 -1.21
CA LEU A 199 -7.04 3.42 -1.19
C LEU A 199 -6.97 2.48 0.02
N PHE A 200 -6.45 1.28 -0.20
CA PHE A 200 -6.30 0.26 0.83
C PHE A 200 -5.15 -0.71 0.48
N ILE A 201 -4.76 -1.55 1.45
CA ILE A 201 -3.66 -2.52 1.26
C ILE A 201 -4.15 -3.93 1.46
N VAL A 202 -3.69 -4.81 0.58
CA VAL A 202 -4.07 -6.21 0.51
C VAL A 202 -2.83 -7.09 0.52
N ASP A 203 -2.84 -8.16 1.30
CA ASP A 203 -1.77 -9.16 1.23
C ASP A 203 -1.86 -10.04 -0.04
N SER A 204 -0.84 -10.86 -0.27
CA SER A 204 -0.79 -11.77 -1.43
C SER A 204 -1.89 -12.83 -1.45
N THR A 205 -2.61 -13.06 -0.35
CA THR A 205 -3.77 -13.97 -0.30
C THR A 205 -5.07 -13.28 -0.69
N GLY A 206 -5.04 -11.95 -0.87
CA GLY A 206 -6.22 -11.15 -1.16
C GLY A 206 -6.95 -10.66 0.09
N LYS A 207 -6.39 -10.86 1.29
CA LYS A 207 -6.98 -10.33 2.52
C LYS A 207 -6.66 -8.85 2.66
N ILE A 208 -7.68 -8.04 2.90
CA ILE A 208 -7.53 -6.59 3.06
C ILE A 208 -6.96 -6.35 4.46
N GLN A 209 -5.70 -5.92 4.51
CA GLN A 209 -4.96 -5.73 5.76
C GLN A 209 -5.11 -4.31 6.28
N VAL A 210 -5.28 -3.32 5.41
CA VAL A 210 -5.49 -1.92 5.82
C VAL A 210 -6.62 -1.34 5.02
N HIS A 211 -7.59 -0.73 5.70
CA HIS A 211 -8.72 -0.05 5.09
C HIS A 211 -9.27 1.02 6.06
N SER A 212 -9.84 2.10 5.52
CA SER A 212 -10.42 3.18 6.34
C SER A 212 -11.63 2.73 7.17
N ASP A 213 -12.42 1.80 6.64
CA ASP A 213 -13.48 1.10 7.39
C ASP A 213 -12.90 -0.07 8.24
N PRO A 214 -12.99 -0.03 9.59
CA PRO A 214 -12.52 -1.09 10.48
C PRO A 214 -13.35 -2.38 10.41
N LYS A 215 -14.50 -2.37 9.73
CA LYS A 215 -15.27 -3.59 9.42
C LYS A 215 -14.67 -4.36 8.25
N VAL A 216 -13.87 -3.71 7.40
CA VAL A 216 -13.19 -4.32 6.25
C VAL A 216 -11.79 -4.78 6.64
N ALA A 217 -11.02 -3.90 7.29
CA ALA A 217 -9.62 -4.15 7.65
C ALA A 217 -9.46 -5.44 8.49
N GLY A 218 -8.61 -6.35 8.01
CA GLY A 218 -8.31 -7.63 8.65
C GLY A 218 -9.43 -8.67 8.60
N LYS A 219 -10.59 -8.38 8.00
CA LYS A 219 -11.81 -9.20 8.07
C LYS A 219 -12.35 -9.62 6.70
N VAL A 220 -12.10 -8.83 5.66
CA VAL A 220 -12.67 -9.04 4.32
C VAL A 220 -11.56 -9.25 3.30
N THR A 221 -11.86 -9.99 2.23
CA THR A 221 -10.96 -10.24 1.09
C THR A 221 -11.41 -9.51 -0.17
N LEU A 222 -10.49 -9.31 -1.13
CA LEU A 222 -10.79 -8.77 -2.47
C LEU A 222 -11.89 -9.58 -3.17
N GLN A 223 -11.84 -10.91 -3.04
CA GLN A 223 -12.84 -11.80 -3.65
C GLN A 223 -14.25 -11.53 -3.09
N GLN A 224 -14.36 -11.29 -1.78
CA GLN A 224 -15.63 -11.00 -1.12
C GLN A 224 -16.18 -9.62 -1.47
N LEU A 225 -15.33 -8.60 -1.62
CA LEU A 225 -15.77 -7.25 -1.99
C LEU A 225 -16.13 -7.13 -3.47
N TYR A 226 -15.40 -7.82 -4.34
CA TYR A 226 -15.50 -7.67 -5.78
C TYR A 226 -15.82 -9.00 -6.46
N SER A 227 -14.83 -9.68 -7.02
CA SER A 227 -14.98 -11.00 -7.63
C SER A 227 -13.65 -11.75 -7.58
N GLU A 228 -13.69 -13.07 -7.76
CA GLU A 228 -12.48 -13.89 -7.86
C GLU A 228 -11.60 -13.49 -9.05
N ALA A 229 -12.22 -13.16 -10.19
CA ALA A 229 -11.49 -12.71 -11.37
C ALA A 229 -10.79 -11.37 -11.13
N SER A 230 -11.48 -10.40 -10.52
CA SER A 230 -10.90 -9.11 -10.15
C SER A 230 -9.75 -9.29 -9.16
N ALA A 231 -9.95 -10.11 -8.11
CA ALA A 231 -8.90 -10.39 -7.12
C ALA A 231 -7.65 -11.00 -7.77
N LYS A 232 -7.83 -11.99 -8.66
CA LYS A 232 -6.72 -12.63 -9.39
C LYS A 232 -5.92 -11.63 -10.23
N THR A 233 -6.60 -10.72 -10.93
CA THR A 233 -5.91 -9.69 -11.73
C THR A 233 -5.16 -8.70 -10.83
N LEU A 234 -5.81 -8.18 -9.79
CA LEU A 234 -5.22 -7.19 -8.87
C LEU A 234 -4.03 -7.75 -8.07
N LEU A 235 -4.00 -9.05 -7.81
CA LEU A 235 -2.89 -9.71 -7.09
C LEU A 235 -1.76 -10.20 -8.02
N THR A 236 -1.72 -9.74 -9.27
CA THR A 236 -0.60 -10.05 -10.17
C THR A 236 0.59 -9.17 -9.78
N PRO A 237 1.80 -9.73 -9.51
CA PRO A 237 2.98 -8.96 -9.09
C PRO A 237 3.55 -8.06 -10.20
N GLN A 238 2.86 -6.96 -10.51
CA GLN A 238 3.19 -6.00 -11.55
C GLN A 238 3.22 -4.57 -10.97
N PRO A 239 3.96 -3.65 -11.61
CA PRO A 239 3.97 -2.25 -11.22
C PRO A 239 2.57 -1.61 -11.27
N PHE A 240 1.70 -2.09 -12.16
CA PHE A 240 0.34 -1.62 -12.29
C PHE A 240 -0.57 -2.72 -12.84
N ASN A 241 -1.70 -2.95 -12.18
CA ASN A 241 -2.81 -3.74 -12.72
C ASN A 241 -4.07 -2.89 -12.80
N TYR A 242 -4.95 -3.22 -13.75
CA TYR A 242 -6.22 -2.55 -13.98
C TYR A 242 -7.35 -3.57 -14.13
N VAL A 243 -8.50 -3.27 -13.54
CA VAL A 243 -9.75 -4.02 -13.68
C VAL A 243 -10.89 -3.02 -13.82
N ASP A 244 -11.60 -3.09 -14.94
CA ASP A 244 -12.84 -2.35 -15.09
C ASP A 244 -13.92 -2.95 -14.16
N SER A 245 -14.50 -2.13 -13.29
CA SER A 245 -15.45 -2.54 -12.26
C SER A 245 -16.79 -1.84 -12.48
N THR A 246 -17.53 -2.28 -13.49
CA THR A 246 -18.93 -1.89 -13.63
C THR A 246 -19.75 -2.54 -12.50
N THR A 247 -19.83 -1.86 -11.35
CA THR A 247 -20.74 -2.27 -10.28
C THR A 247 -22.17 -2.13 -10.78
N SER A 248 -22.76 -3.26 -11.15
CA SER A 248 -24.14 -3.36 -11.62
C SER A 248 -25.12 -3.29 -10.42
N ASN A 249 -24.99 -2.26 -9.59
CA ASN A 249 -26.00 -1.95 -8.58
C ASN A 249 -26.96 -0.92 -9.18
N LYS A 250 -28.17 -1.38 -9.51
CA LYS A 250 -29.20 -0.71 -10.35
C LYS A 250 -29.77 0.62 -9.82
N GLN A 251 -29.06 1.33 -8.93
CA GLN A 251 -29.57 2.57 -8.34
C GLN A 251 -28.67 3.79 -8.52
N TYR A 252 -27.39 3.63 -8.84
CA TYR A 252 -26.49 4.73 -9.21
C TYR A 252 -25.47 4.23 -10.24
N LEU A 253 -25.53 4.75 -11.46
CA LEU A 253 -24.58 4.46 -12.55
C LEU A 253 -23.32 5.32 -12.36
N LEU A 254 -22.52 5.03 -11.34
CA LEU A 254 -21.14 5.50 -11.33
C LEU A 254 -20.28 4.39 -11.91
N SER A 255 -19.57 4.67 -12.99
CA SER A 255 -18.52 3.78 -13.45
C SER A 255 -17.46 3.73 -12.35
N SER A 256 -16.90 2.56 -12.04
CA SER A 256 -15.77 2.48 -11.12
C SER A 256 -14.74 1.54 -11.71
N TYR A 257 -13.47 1.74 -11.40
CA TYR A 257 -12.44 0.80 -11.79
C TYR A 257 -11.49 0.58 -10.64
N LEU A 258 -10.86 -0.58 -10.65
CA LEU A 258 -9.91 -1.00 -9.63
C LEU A 258 -8.52 -1.02 -10.24
N VAL A 259 -7.57 -0.45 -9.51
CA VAL A 259 -6.16 -0.51 -9.86
C VAL A 259 -5.36 -1.03 -8.69
N SER A 260 -4.21 -1.63 -8.98
CA SER A 260 -3.27 -2.05 -7.93
C SER A 260 -1.82 -1.89 -8.36
N SER A 261 -0.94 -1.80 -7.37
CA SER A 261 0.51 -1.76 -7.56
C SER A 261 1.19 -2.64 -6.51
N TYR A 262 2.14 -3.46 -6.96
CA TYR A 262 2.85 -4.43 -6.13
C TYR A 262 3.91 -3.78 -5.24
N ILE A 263 4.04 -4.25 -4.00
CA ILE A 263 5.06 -3.86 -3.01
C ILE A 263 6.01 -5.04 -2.77
N PRO A 264 7.19 -5.06 -3.44
CA PRO A 264 8.09 -6.22 -3.43
C PRO A 264 8.59 -6.68 -2.04
N SER A 265 8.96 -5.74 -1.17
CA SER A 265 9.60 -6.02 0.13
C SER A 265 8.72 -6.81 1.10
N MET A 266 7.40 -6.77 0.90
CA MET A 266 6.39 -7.44 1.73
C MET A 266 5.47 -8.40 0.97
N ASN A 267 5.59 -8.48 -0.37
CA ASN A 267 4.73 -9.28 -1.24
C ASN A 267 3.23 -8.93 -1.13
N TRP A 268 2.92 -7.63 -0.96
CA TRP A 268 1.54 -7.11 -0.82
C TRP A 268 1.23 -6.13 -1.95
N PHE A 269 0.02 -5.59 -1.95
CA PHE A 269 -0.48 -4.70 -2.99
C PHE A 269 -1.15 -3.46 -2.38
N VAL A 270 -0.86 -2.29 -2.94
CA VAL A 270 -1.74 -1.12 -2.79
C VAL A 270 -2.86 -1.28 -3.81
N VAL A 271 -4.11 -1.09 -3.40
CA VAL A 271 -5.28 -1.14 -4.26
C VAL A 271 -6.03 0.18 -4.15
N ALA A 272 -6.50 0.71 -5.27
CA ALA A 272 -7.40 1.84 -5.30
C ALA A 272 -8.68 1.48 -6.04
N GLN A 273 -9.82 1.83 -5.45
CA GLN A 273 -11.11 1.88 -6.13
C GLN A 273 -11.38 3.32 -6.51
N ILE A 274 -11.41 3.62 -7.80
CA ILE A 274 -11.62 4.97 -8.32
C ILE A 274 -13.05 5.04 -8.85
N GLU A 275 -13.79 6.04 -8.39
CA GLU A 275 -15.12 6.36 -8.89
C GLU A 275 -14.94 7.23 -10.14
N GLY A 276 -15.50 6.79 -11.26
CA GLY A 276 -15.56 7.56 -12.50
C GLY A 276 -16.69 8.59 -12.42
N GLU A 277 -16.52 9.68 -13.17
CA GLU A 277 -17.56 10.70 -13.37
C GLU A 277 -18.79 10.16 -14.13
#